data_AF-A0A9Q1C7L9-F1
#
_entry.id   AF-A0A9Q1C7L9-F1
#
_cell.length_a   1.000
_cell.length_b   1.000
_cell.length_c   1.000
_cell.angle_alpha   90.00
_cell.angle_beta   90.00
_cell.angle_gamma   90.00
#
_symmetry.space_group_name_H-M   'P 1'
#
loop_
_entity.id
_entity.type
_entity.pdbx_description
1 polymer ?
#
loop_
_entity_poly.entity_id
_entity_poly.type
_entity_poly.pdbx_seq_one_letter_code
_entity_poly.pdbx_strand_id
1 'polypeptide(L)'
;MSILLYKLHGRICRRVTYNLLRVKTSLLLEMVGLTLLEILPSIAHTALWTQTLEVVDVREVGGKSPNMVKLGLERGMDRLTQKANVVEVVTDAQTEILAIMKNSGKFDNISHQIDVWHGAKNIIKKMSNVANAKGNEDLQLWIPAIRNHFWFSCRSCSGDTMKLKAICLSLLQHVVNEHEWVLSLDGSVGKCRHEELTQADRNKPWLQKGSKAHQALQGVMRKKRFLNTLKYYKDFRHTGNLNLSTTIC
;
A
#
# COMPACT_ATOMS: atom_id res chain seq x y z
N MET A 1 10.61 -9.80 -6.26
CA MET A 1 11.95 -10.42 -6.37
C MET A 1 12.93 -9.49 -5.69
N SER A 2 13.43 -9.86 -4.51
CA SER A 2 14.39 -9.06 -3.75
C SER A 2 15.76 -9.23 -4.39
N ILE A 3 16.32 -8.17 -4.98
CA ILE A 3 17.64 -8.26 -5.62
C ILE A 3 18.73 -8.12 -4.55
N LEU A 4 19.60 -9.14 -4.59
CA LEU A 4 20.82 -9.36 -3.84
C LEU A 4 21.80 -8.19 -3.98
N LEU A 5 22.45 -7.86 -2.87
CA LEU A 5 23.56 -6.91 -2.76
C LEU A 5 24.82 -7.50 -3.43
N TYR A 6 25.38 -6.82 -4.43
CA TYR A 6 26.78 -7.05 -4.83
C TYR A 6 27.70 -6.03 -4.16
N LYS A 7 28.68 -6.59 -3.44
CA LYS A 7 29.82 -5.90 -2.83
C LYS A 7 30.89 -5.74 -3.93
N LEU A 8 30.98 -4.55 -4.52
CA LEU A 8 32.14 -4.20 -5.35
C LEU A 8 33.30 -3.78 -4.45
N HIS A 9 34.48 -4.32 -4.76
CA HIS A 9 35.67 -4.36 -3.92
C HIS A 9 36.19 -2.96 -3.52
N GLY A 10 36.63 -2.86 -2.26
CA GLY A 10 37.82 -2.08 -1.91
C GLY A 10 37.68 -0.56 -1.79
N ARG A 11 36.76 -0.06 -0.94
CA ARG A 11 36.90 1.13 -0.07
C ARG A 11 35.59 1.32 0.69
N ILE A 12 35.66 1.58 1.98
CA ILE A 12 34.51 1.67 2.88
C ILE A 12 33.60 2.83 2.41
N CYS A 13 32.55 2.52 1.64
CA CYS A 13 31.50 3.47 1.30
C CYS A 13 30.50 3.52 2.46
N ARG A 14 30.57 4.55 3.30
CA ARG A 14 29.65 4.75 4.42
C ARG A 14 28.35 5.38 3.89
N ARG A 15 27.29 4.57 3.80
CA ARG A 15 25.88 4.87 3.43
C ARG A 15 25.65 5.37 2.00
N VAL A 16 25.33 4.41 1.12
CA VAL A 16 24.58 4.63 -0.13
C VAL A 16 23.10 4.34 0.15
N THR A 17 22.20 5.22 -0.30
CA THR A 17 20.75 4.95 -0.26
C THR A 17 20.28 4.58 -1.66
N TYR A 18 19.51 3.50 -1.77
CA TYR A 18 18.88 3.07 -3.02
C TYR A 18 17.40 3.44 -2.97
N ASN A 19 16.95 4.28 -3.89
CA ASN A 19 15.52 4.54 -4.06
C ASN A 19 14.97 3.64 -5.16
N LEU A 20 14.15 2.67 -4.79
CA LEU A 20 13.45 1.82 -5.73
C LEU A 20 12.11 2.49 -6.07
N LEU A 21 12.00 3.07 -7.25
CA LEU A 21 10.79 3.74 -7.72
C LEU A 21 10.17 2.91 -8.84
N ARG A 22 8.90 2.52 -8.69
CA ARG A 22 8.15 1.86 -9.76
C ARG A 22 7.18 2.86 -10.36
N VAL A 23 7.28 3.05 -11.67
CA VAL A 23 6.52 4.08 -12.38
C VAL A 23 5.69 3.44 -13.48
N LYS A 24 4.43 3.86 -13.59
CA LYS A 24 3.54 3.50 -14.69
C LYS A 24 3.57 4.61 -15.74
N THR A 25 3.81 4.24 -16.99
CA THR A 25 3.83 5.18 -18.12
C THR A 25 2.73 4.86 -19.12
N SER A 26 2.28 5.88 -19.85
CA SER A 26 1.45 5.73 -21.05
C SER A 26 2.32 6.08 -22.27
N LEU A 27 2.63 5.12 -23.13
CA LEU A 27 3.41 5.36 -24.35
C LEU A 27 2.47 5.68 -25.52
N LEU A 28 2.74 6.80 -26.22
CA LEU A 28 2.38 7.02 -27.62
C LEU A 28 3.61 6.57 -28.43
N LEU A 29 3.45 5.55 -29.26
CA LEU A 29 4.53 4.97 -30.06
C LEU A 29 4.94 5.94 -31.18
N GLU A 30 6.17 6.47 -31.10
CA GLU A 30 7.00 6.74 -32.29
C GLU A 30 8.36 6.05 -32.09
N MET A 31 8.70 5.20 -33.06
CA MET A 31 9.79 4.24 -33.05
C MET A 31 11.15 4.91 -33.33
N VAL A 32 12.15 4.71 -32.45
CA VAL A 32 13.57 4.60 -32.87
C VAL A 32 14.30 3.61 -31.94
N GLY A 33 14.67 2.44 -32.47
CA GLY A 33 15.87 1.67 -32.08
C GLY A 33 15.78 0.62 -30.96
N LEU A 34 15.59 -0.66 -31.36
CA LEU A 34 16.16 -1.92 -30.82
C LEU A 34 15.97 -2.19 -29.30
N THR A 35 15.13 -3.12 -28.84
CA THR A 35 15.15 -4.58 -29.13
C THR A 35 13.73 -5.17 -29.13
N LEU A 36 13.37 -5.89 -30.20
CA LEU A 36 12.13 -6.66 -30.33
C LEU A 36 12.14 -7.90 -29.41
N LEU A 37 11.03 -8.13 -28.72
CA LEU A 37 10.44 -9.47 -28.62
C LEU A 37 8.93 -9.29 -28.79
N GLU A 38 8.43 -9.82 -29.90
CA GLU A 38 7.06 -9.71 -30.38
C GLU A 38 6.07 -10.37 -29.41
N ILE A 39 4.90 -9.73 -29.23
CA ILE A 39 3.58 -10.26 -29.63
C ILE A 39 2.60 -9.08 -29.47
N LEU A 40 2.05 -8.60 -30.59
CA LEU A 40 0.79 -7.86 -30.62
C LEU A 40 -0.34 -8.89 -30.77
N PRO A 41 -1.48 -8.70 -30.08
CA PRO A 41 -2.56 -8.03 -30.78
C PRO A 41 -3.34 -7.00 -29.93
N SER A 42 -3.79 -5.96 -30.65
CA SER A 42 -4.69 -4.87 -30.25
C SER A 42 -4.08 -3.74 -29.42
N ILE A 43 -4.37 -2.52 -29.87
CA ILE A 43 -4.02 -1.24 -29.26
C ILE A 43 -4.78 -1.14 -27.93
N ALA A 44 -4.19 -1.71 -26.88
CA ALA A 44 -4.47 -1.38 -25.50
C ALA A 44 -3.25 -0.61 -24.99
N HIS A 45 -3.45 0.57 -24.40
CA HIS A 45 -2.40 1.36 -23.78
C HIS A 45 -1.47 0.47 -22.94
N THR A 46 -0.30 0.10 -23.47
CA THR A 46 0.61 -0.82 -22.82
C THR A 46 1.21 -0.11 -21.63
N ALA A 47 0.73 -0.42 -20.43
CA ALA A 47 1.29 0.11 -19.20
C ALA A 47 2.68 -0.50 -19.00
N LEU A 48 3.73 0.26 -19.34
CA LEU A 48 5.09 -0.13 -19.04
C LEU A 48 5.38 0.17 -17.56
N TRP A 49 5.97 -0.79 -16.87
CA TRP A 49 6.49 -0.60 -15.53
C TRP A 49 8.00 -0.41 -15.60
N THR A 50 8.48 0.78 -15.22
CA THR A 50 9.91 1.07 -15.17
C THR A 50 10.36 1.15 -13.72
N GLN A 51 11.55 0.61 -13.46
CA GLN A 51 12.27 0.78 -12.20
C GLN A 51 13.50 1.64 -12.46
N THR A 52 13.68 2.71 -11.69
CA THR A 52 14.90 3.52 -11.71
C THR A 52 15.70 3.30 -10.43
N LEU A 53 17.03 3.35 -10.57
CA LEU A 53 17.98 3.28 -9.47
C LEU A 53 18.84 4.54 -9.50
N GLU A 54 18.74 5.34 -8.46
CA GLU A 54 19.59 6.51 -8.27
C GLU A 54 20.56 6.27 -7.13
N VAL A 55 21.84 6.52 -7.40
CA VAL A 55 22.91 6.49 -6.40
C VAL A 55 23.23 7.94 -6.06
N VAL A 56 23.01 8.29 -4.80
CA VAL A 56 23.34 9.61 -4.26
C VAL A 56 24.38 9.43 -3.17
N ASP A 57 25.41 10.26 -3.17
CA ASP A 57 26.39 10.34 -2.10
C ASP A 57 25.98 11.40 -1.07
N VAL A 58 26.19 11.11 0.22
CA VAL A 58 25.81 12.02 1.32
C VAL A 58 26.52 13.38 1.23
N ARG A 59 27.69 13.45 0.59
CA ARG A 59 28.45 14.68 0.35
C ARG A 59 27.73 15.63 -0.59
N GLU A 60 26.96 15.11 -1.55
CA GLU A 60 26.17 15.91 -2.50
C GLU A 60 25.05 16.70 -1.81
N VAL A 61 24.67 16.30 -0.60
CA VAL A 61 23.59 16.91 0.17
C VAL A 61 24.06 17.51 1.50
N GLY A 62 25.34 17.88 1.57
CA GLY A 62 25.93 18.54 2.73
C GLY A 62 25.93 17.69 3.99
N GLY A 63 26.12 16.38 3.85
CA GLY A 63 26.19 15.46 5.00
C GLY A 63 24.84 15.01 5.57
N LYS A 64 23.71 15.46 5.01
CA LYS A 64 22.37 15.20 5.55
C LYS A 64 21.69 14.03 4.85
N SER A 65 21.69 12.85 5.47
CA SER A 65 21.13 11.64 4.86
C SER A 65 19.67 11.71 4.40
N PRO A 66 18.73 12.42 5.07
CA PRO A 66 17.34 12.52 4.57
C PRO A 66 17.24 13.23 3.22
N ASN A 67 18.15 14.17 2.95
CA ASN A 67 18.19 14.90 1.69
C ASN A 67 18.64 14.00 0.51
N MET A 68 19.30 12.87 0.78
CA MET A 68 19.69 11.92 -0.26
C MET A 68 18.46 11.29 -0.91
N VAL A 69 17.45 10.93 -0.10
CA VAL A 69 16.19 10.35 -0.60
C VAL A 69 15.49 11.36 -1.52
N LYS A 70 15.46 12.63 -1.12
CA LYS A 70 14.90 13.71 -1.92
C LYS A 70 15.62 13.86 -3.27
N LEU A 71 16.94 14.02 -3.23
CA LEU A 71 17.75 14.22 -4.42
C LEU A 71 17.65 13.02 -5.37
N GLY A 72 17.67 11.80 -4.82
CA GLY A 72 17.52 10.58 -5.60
C GLY A 72 16.13 10.48 -6.25
N LEU A 73 15.06 10.80 -5.53
CA LEU A 73 13.71 10.82 -6.09
C LEU A 73 13.58 11.84 -7.23
N GLU A 74 14.05 13.08 -7.00
CA GLU A 74 13.99 14.16 -7.99
C GLU A 74 14.78 13.80 -9.26
N ARG A 75 16.02 13.33 -9.13
CA ARG A 75 16.84 12.88 -10.28
C ARG A 75 16.19 11.74 -11.05
N GLY A 76 15.68 10.74 -10.34
CA GLY A 76 15.01 9.60 -10.95
C GLY A 76 13.77 10.02 -11.73
N MET A 77 12.94 10.90 -11.14
CA MET A 77 11.74 11.42 -11.79
C MET A 77 12.04 12.34 -12.96
N ASP A 78 13.03 13.24 -12.86
CA ASP A 78 13.46 14.11 -13.95
C ASP A 78 13.92 13.28 -15.17
N ARG A 79 14.70 12.21 -14.93
CA ARG A 79 15.13 11.27 -15.98
C ARG A 79 13.98 10.48 -16.61
N LEU A 80 13.02 10.03 -15.80
CA LEU A 80 11.87 9.26 -16.31
C LEU A 80 10.93 10.15 -17.13
N THR A 81 10.69 11.38 -16.66
CA THR A 81 9.78 12.33 -17.32
C THR A 81 10.32 12.80 -18.68
N GLN A 82 11.66 12.84 -18.85
CA GLN A 82 12.29 13.09 -20.16
C GLN A 82 12.03 11.98 -21.19
N LYS A 83 11.76 10.76 -20.74
CA LYS A 83 11.65 9.57 -21.60
C LYS A 83 10.21 9.08 -21.78
N ALA A 84 9.31 9.43 -20.85
CA ALA A 84 7.94 8.95 -20.87
C ALA A 84 7.01 9.86 -20.07
N ASN A 85 5.73 9.84 -20.43
CA ASN A 85 4.68 10.45 -19.61
C ASN A 85 4.43 9.59 -18.35
N VAL A 86 4.90 10.08 -17.21
CA VAL A 86 4.74 9.42 -15.91
C VAL A 86 3.38 9.77 -15.33
N VAL A 87 2.49 8.77 -15.24
CA VAL A 87 1.11 8.99 -14.74
C VAL A 87 0.92 8.53 -13.31
N GLU A 88 1.74 7.58 -12.84
CA GLU A 88 1.68 7.05 -11.48
C GLU A 88 3.05 6.65 -10.98
N VAL A 89 3.34 6.96 -9.72
CA VAL A 89 4.51 6.52 -8.98
C VAL A 89 4.07 5.69 -7.78
N VAL A 90 4.70 4.52 -7.61
CA VAL A 90 4.49 3.64 -6.46
C VAL A 90 5.76 3.61 -5.61
N THR A 91 5.62 3.92 -4.31
CA THR A 91 6.76 3.99 -3.38
C THR A 91 6.53 3.18 -2.11
N ASP A 92 7.60 3.06 -1.33
CA ASP A 92 7.50 2.70 0.08
C ASP A 92 6.77 3.78 0.89
N ALA A 93 6.28 3.41 2.08
CA ALA A 93 5.57 4.31 2.99
C ALA A 93 6.50 5.25 3.79
N GLN A 94 7.47 5.86 3.11
CA GLN A 94 8.43 6.80 3.72
C GLN A 94 7.84 8.22 3.77
N THR A 95 7.99 8.87 4.93
CA THR A 95 7.41 10.20 5.20
C THR A 95 7.99 11.30 4.31
N GLU A 96 9.28 11.19 3.99
CA GLU A 96 10.05 12.12 3.18
C GLU A 96 9.54 12.11 1.74
N ILE A 97 9.39 10.92 1.16
CA ILE A 97 8.83 10.74 -0.19
C ILE A 97 7.39 11.26 -0.24
N LEU A 98 6.55 10.92 0.74
CA LEU A 98 5.18 11.42 0.83
C LEU A 98 5.11 12.95 0.88
N ALA A 99 6.01 13.58 1.62
CA ALA A 99 6.09 15.03 1.71
C ALA A 99 6.53 15.65 0.38
N ILE A 100 7.52 15.06 -0.30
CA ILE A 100 8.01 15.55 -1.59
C ILE A 100 6.92 15.43 -2.66
N MET A 101 6.29 14.25 -2.80
CA MET A 101 5.22 14.02 -3.77
C MET A 101 4.00 14.92 -3.54
N LYS A 102 3.74 15.31 -2.29
CA LYS A 102 2.60 16.17 -1.95
C LYS A 102 2.89 17.67 -2.08
N ASN A 103 4.10 18.11 -1.74
CA ASN A 103 4.42 19.53 -1.58
C ASN A 103 5.22 20.10 -2.76
N SER A 104 5.65 19.27 -3.70
CA SER A 104 6.38 19.71 -4.89
C SER A 104 5.42 19.84 -6.08
N GLY A 105 5.28 21.06 -6.60
CA GLY A 105 4.46 21.32 -7.79
C GLY A 105 4.92 20.55 -9.05
N LYS A 106 6.16 20.03 -9.04
CA LYS A 106 6.67 19.16 -10.12
C LYS A 106 5.84 17.88 -10.30
N PHE A 107 5.15 17.42 -9.26
CA PHE A 107 4.50 16.11 -9.23
C PHE A 107 2.97 16.18 -9.14
N ASP A 108 2.37 17.37 -9.30
CA ASP A 108 0.93 17.59 -9.11
C ASP A 108 0.04 16.74 -10.05
N ASN A 109 0.53 16.45 -11.26
CA ASN A 109 -0.18 15.65 -12.25
C ASN A 109 0.14 14.14 -12.18
N ILE A 110 0.90 13.72 -11.17
CA ILE A 110 1.37 12.34 -11.03
C ILE A 110 0.64 11.69 -9.85
N SER A 111 -0.10 10.61 -10.13
CA SER A 111 -0.75 9.84 -9.06
C SER A 111 0.31 9.20 -8.17
N HIS A 112 0.24 9.42 -6.86
CA HIS A 112 1.12 8.76 -5.90
C HIS A 112 0.38 7.63 -5.19
N GLN A 113 0.87 6.41 -5.33
CA GLN A 113 0.42 5.22 -4.59
C GLN A 113 1.55 4.67 -3.72
N ILE A 114 1.18 3.94 -2.68
CA ILE A 114 2.14 3.23 -1.81
C ILE A 114 1.91 1.74 -2.00
N ASP A 115 2.99 0.95 -1.92
CA ASP A 115 2.86 -0.51 -1.85
C ASP A 115 1.96 -0.92 -0.66
N VAL A 116 0.86 -1.61 -0.97
CA VAL A 116 -0.17 -2.06 -0.01
C VAL A 116 0.44 -2.88 1.12
N TRP A 117 1.55 -3.59 0.87
CA TRP A 117 2.25 -4.35 1.90
C TRP A 117 2.64 -3.48 3.10
N HIS A 118 3.11 -2.24 2.86
CA HIS A 118 3.46 -1.32 3.95
C HIS A 118 2.22 -0.89 4.74
N GLY A 119 1.09 -0.70 4.05
CA GLY A 119 -0.20 -0.41 4.70
C GLY A 119 -0.62 -1.54 5.63
N ALA A 120 -0.60 -2.77 5.11
CA ALA A 120 -0.92 -3.99 5.86
C ALA A 120 0.02 -4.18 7.06
N LYS A 121 1.34 -4.06 6.86
CA LYS A 121 2.33 -4.15 7.93
C LYS A 121 2.11 -3.11 9.03
N ASN A 122 1.82 -1.86 8.65
CA ASN A 122 1.60 -0.77 9.59
C ASN A 122 0.33 -0.95 10.42
N ILE A 123 -0.77 -1.43 9.82
CA ILE A 123 -1.99 -1.70 10.58
C ILE A 123 -1.81 -2.87 11.53
N ILE A 124 -1.12 -3.93 11.10
CA ILE A 124 -0.84 -5.09 11.96
C ILE A 124 0.02 -4.69 13.15
N LYS A 125 1.07 -3.88 12.93
CA LYS A 125 1.87 -3.36 14.04
C LYS A 125 1.02 -2.60 15.07
N LYS A 126 0.11 -1.73 14.61
CA LYS A 126 -0.80 -0.99 15.51
C LYS A 126 -1.80 -1.91 16.21
N MET A 127 -2.27 -2.94 15.51
CA MET A 127 -3.22 -3.91 16.05
C MET A 127 -2.57 -4.79 17.13
N SER A 128 -1.38 -5.34 16.85
CA SER A 128 -0.61 -6.11 17.82
C SER A 128 -0.34 -5.31 19.09
N ASN A 129 0.00 -4.02 18.97
CA ASN A 129 0.22 -3.17 20.13
C ASN A 129 -1.00 -3.07 21.05
N VAL A 130 -2.21 -2.94 20.49
CA VAL A 130 -3.44 -2.86 21.31
C VAL A 130 -3.92 -4.24 21.77
N ALA A 131 -3.69 -5.29 20.97
CA ALA A 131 -4.06 -6.65 21.30
C ALA A 131 -3.17 -7.24 22.41
N ASN A 132 -1.95 -6.72 22.60
CA ASN A 132 -1.04 -7.16 23.68
C ASN A 132 -1.46 -6.63 25.07
N ALA A 133 -2.44 -5.74 25.15
CA ALA A 133 -2.95 -5.26 26.43
C ALA A 133 -3.83 -6.34 27.10
N LYS A 134 -3.70 -6.49 28.42
CA LYS A 134 -4.52 -7.42 29.23
C LYS A 134 -6.01 -7.23 28.96
N GLY A 135 -6.73 -8.32 28.67
CA GLY A 135 -8.16 -8.31 28.34
C GLY A 135 -8.47 -8.09 26.85
N ASN A 136 -7.47 -8.10 25.97
CA ASN A 136 -7.62 -8.01 24.52
C ASN A 136 -7.11 -9.28 23.78
N GLU A 137 -6.99 -10.40 24.47
CA GLU A 137 -6.39 -11.64 23.97
C GLU A 137 -7.14 -12.16 22.73
N ASP A 138 -8.47 -12.07 22.71
CA ASP A 138 -9.28 -12.46 21.55
C ASP A 138 -8.93 -11.66 20.29
N LEU A 139 -8.52 -10.39 20.42
CA LEU A 139 -8.12 -9.56 19.29
C LEU A 139 -6.86 -10.10 18.60
N GLN A 140 -5.99 -10.82 19.31
CA GLN A 140 -4.80 -11.45 18.71
C GLN A 140 -5.17 -12.45 17.64
N LEU A 141 -6.21 -13.25 17.90
CA LEU A 141 -6.70 -14.28 16.98
C LEU A 141 -7.26 -13.67 15.68
N TRP A 142 -7.72 -12.43 15.75
CA TRP A 142 -8.23 -11.69 14.59
C TRP A 142 -7.15 -11.04 13.73
N ILE A 143 -5.91 -10.85 14.22
CA ILE A 143 -4.85 -10.13 13.50
C ILE A 143 -4.63 -10.65 12.06
N PRO A 144 -4.55 -11.96 11.79
CA PRO A 144 -4.41 -12.47 10.42
C PRO A 144 -5.59 -12.11 9.51
N ALA A 145 -6.83 -12.18 10.02
CA ALA A 145 -8.03 -11.81 9.28
C ALA A 145 -8.10 -10.29 9.02
N ILE A 146 -7.73 -9.47 10.01
CA ILE A 146 -7.64 -8.01 9.87
C ILE A 146 -6.65 -7.63 8.75
N ARG A 147 -5.51 -8.32 8.66
CA ARG A 147 -4.57 -8.16 7.55
C ARG A 147 -5.27 -8.46 6.24
N ASN A 148 -5.82 -9.67 6.09
CA ASN A 148 -6.44 -10.14 4.85
C ASN A 148 -7.60 -9.22 4.41
N HIS A 149 -8.43 -8.78 5.35
CA HIS A 149 -9.50 -7.82 5.12
C HIS A 149 -8.98 -6.47 4.61
N PHE A 150 -7.84 -5.98 5.11
CA PHE A 150 -7.22 -4.77 4.58
C PHE A 150 -6.79 -4.95 3.12
N TRP A 151 -6.16 -6.08 2.76
CA TRP A 151 -5.81 -6.40 1.38
C TRP A 151 -7.07 -6.47 0.49
N PHE A 152 -8.09 -7.20 0.95
CA PHE A 152 -9.37 -7.31 0.26
C PHE A 152 -10.04 -5.94 0.05
N SER A 153 -10.00 -5.08 1.07
CA SER A 153 -10.54 -3.72 0.99
C SER A 153 -9.86 -2.92 -0.11
N CYS A 154 -8.52 -2.94 -0.15
CA CYS A 154 -7.73 -2.25 -1.17
C CYS A 154 -8.01 -2.82 -2.57
N ARG A 155 -8.13 -4.16 -2.71
CA ARG A 155 -8.41 -4.81 -3.99
C ARG A 155 -9.83 -4.52 -4.51
N SER A 156 -10.81 -4.47 -3.61
CA SER A 156 -12.24 -4.42 -3.95
C SER A 156 -12.81 -3.00 -4.08
N CYS A 157 -12.00 -1.98 -3.81
CA CYS A 157 -12.43 -0.59 -3.85
C CYS A 157 -12.41 0.04 -5.24
N SER A 158 -11.82 -0.61 -6.26
CA SER A 158 -11.84 -0.15 -7.65
C SER A 158 -11.33 1.30 -7.83
N GLY A 159 -10.31 1.71 -7.06
CA GLY A 159 -9.77 3.08 -7.11
C GLY A 159 -10.60 4.14 -6.37
N ASP A 160 -11.71 3.77 -5.74
CA ASP A 160 -12.54 4.67 -4.95
C ASP A 160 -12.15 4.66 -3.46
N THR A 161 -11.67 5.82 -2.98
CA THR A 161 -11.24 5.99 -1.58
C THR A 161 -12.40 5.93 -0.58
N MET A 162 -13.60 6.37 -0.95
CA MET A 162 -14.78 6.30 -0.09
C MET A 162 -15.25 4.85 0.04
N LYS A 163 -15.31 4.12 -1.07
CA LYS A 163 -15.56 2.67 -1.07
C LYS A 163 -14.51 1.91 -0.26
N LEU A 164 -13.23 2.27 -0.39
CA LEU A 164 -12.14 1.69 0.42
C LEU A 164 -12.36 1.89 1.91
N LYS A 165 -12.70 3.11 2.34
CA LYS A 165 -13.02 3.41 3.75
C LYS A 165 -14.21 2.59 4.24
N ALA A 166 -15.27 2.49 3.45
CA ALA A 166 -16.47 1.74 3.81
C ALA A 166 -16.18 0.25 4.00
N ILE A 167 -15.51 -0.39 3.03
CA ILE A 167 -15.13 -1.82 3.15
C ILE A 167 -14.14 -2.00 4.32
N CYS A 168 -13.16 -1.13 4.48
CA CYS A 168 -12.19 -1.26 5.56
C CYS A 168 -12.86 -1.17 6.95
N LEU A 169 -13.83 -0.26 7.13
CA LEU A 169 -14.56 -0.09 8.38
C LEU A 169 -15.62 -1.17 8.64
N SER A 170 -16.11 -1.88 7.61
CA SER A 170 -17.06 -2.99 7.79
C SER A 170 -16.51 -4.13 8.64
N LEU A 171 -15.18 -4.22 8.77
CA LEU A 171 -14.50 -5.13 9.68
C LEU A 171 -15.04 -5.02 11.11
N LEU A 172 -15.42 -3.82 11.55
CA LEU A 172 -15.89 -3.57 12.91
C LEU A 172 -17.19 -4.30 13.24
N GLN A 173 -18.07 -4.47 12.25
CA GLN A 173 -19.30 -5.24 12.36
C GLN A 173 -19.01 -6.73 12.18
N HIS A 174 -18.16 -7.06 11.21
CA HIS A 174 -17.82 -8.44 10.91
C HIS A 174 -17.23 -9.18 12.11
N VAL A 175 -16.27 -8.60 12.83
CA VAL A 175 -15.61 -9.28 13.98
C VAL A 175 -16.54 -9.56 15.16
N VAL A 176 -17.71 -8.92 15.22
CA VAL A 176 -18.74 -9.14 16.25
C VAL A 176 -19.92 -9.98 15.76
N ASN A 177 -19.75 -10.68 14.62
CA ASN A 177 -20.78 -11.49 13.96
C ASN A 177 -21.98 -10.67 13.43
N GLU A 178 -21.80 -9.39 13.16
CA GLU A 178 -22.82 -8.56 12.50
C GLU A 178 -22.49 -8.47 11.01
N HIS A 179 -23.17 -9.30 10.20
CA HIS A 179 -22.90 -9.41 8.76
C HIS A 179 -23.77 -8.50 7.90
N GLU A 180 -24.74 -7.81 8.50
CA GLU A 180 -25.56 -6.78 7.90
C GLU A 180 -25.60 -5.55 8.82
N TRP A 181 -25.51 -4.35 8.26
CA TRP A 181 -25.52 -3.10 9.01
C TRP A 181 -26.00 -1.94 8.15
N VAL A 182 -26.46 -0.87 8.80
CA VAL A 182 -26.81 0.38 8.11
C VAL A 182 -25.54 1.22 7.91
N LEU A 183 -25.27 1.62 6.67
CA LEU A 183 -24.15 2.50 6.34
C LEU A 183 -24.48 3.93 6.78
N SER A 184 -23.59 4.52 7.58
CA SER A 184 -23.74 5.90 8.06
C SER A 184 -23.56 6.96 6.97
N LEU A 185 -23.17 6.56 5.75
CA LEU A 185 -22.93 7.47 4.64
C LEU A 185 -24.25 7.91 3.99
N ASP A 186 -25.14 6.97 3.73
CA ASP A 186 -26.37 7.17 2.94
C ASP A 186 -27.58 6.38 3.49
N GLY A 187 -27.44 5.66 4.60
CA GLY A 187 -28.50 4.84 5.18
C GLY A 187 -28.76 3.52 4.45
N SER A 188 -27.95 3.16 3.44
CA SER A 188 -28.10 1.89 2.73
C SER A 188 -27.65 0.70 3.58
N VAL A 189 -28.12 -0.50 3.22
CA VAL A 189 -27.72 -1.75 3.89
C VAL A 189 -26.36 -2.19 3.36
N GLY A 190 -25.36 -2.20 4.23
CA GLY A 190 -24.08 -2.86 4.01
C GLY A 190 -24.16 -4.33 4.45
N LYS A 191 -23.49 -5.21 3.71
CA LYS A 191 -23.35 -6.62 4.08
C LYS A 191 -21.96 -7.17 3.80
N CYS A 192 -21.60 -8.23 4.50
CA CYS A 192 -20.39 -8.98 4.23
C CYS A 192 -20.39 -9.58 2.81
N ARG A 193 -19.20 -9.70 2.22
CA ARG A 193 -19.00 -10.16 0.84
C ARG A 193 -18.41 -11.57 0.79
N HIS A 194 -18.94 -12.45 1.61
CA HIS A 194 -18.60 -13.86 1.65
C HIS A 194 -19.88 -14.66 1.93
N GLU A 195 -19.87 -15.93 1.53
CA GLU A 195 -20.90 -16.91 1.91
C GLU A 195 -20.71 -17.35 3.37
N GLU A 196 -21.61 -18.18 3.88
CA GLU A 196 -21.43 -18.74 5.23
C GLU A 196 -20.09 -19.45 5.35
N LEU A 197 -19.38 -19.17 6.45
CA LEU A 197 -18.07 -19.74 6.68
C LEU A 197 -18.21 -21.23 7.00
N THR A 198 -17.36 -22.04 6.36
CA THR A 198 -17.24 -23.44 6.73
C THR A 198 -16.73 -23.56 8.17
N GLN A 199 -16.93 -24.73 8.80
CA GLN A 199 -16.40 -24.96 10.14
C GLN A 199 -14.86 -24.87 10.20
N ALA A 200 -14.18 -25.12 9.08
CA ALA A 200 -12.73 -24.96 8.97
C ALA A 200 -12.31 -23.48 8.92
N ASP A 201 -13.08 -22.64 8.24
CA ASP A 201 -12.83 -21.18 8.14
C ASP A 201 -13.25 -20.43 9.42
N ARG A 202 -14.27 -20.95 10.14
CA ARG A 202 -14.75 -20.40 11.41
C ARG A 202 -13.92 -20.91 12.60
N ASN A 203 -12.66 -20.52 12.64
CA ASN A 203 -11.65 -21.08 13.55
C ASN A 203 -11.22 -20.20 14.75
N LYS A 204 -11.95 -19.12 15.05
CA LYS A 204 -11.61 -18.16 16.12
C LYS A 204 -12.87 -17.63 16.79
N PRO A 205 -12.90 -17.20 18.06
CA PRO A 205 -14.12 -16.65 18.68
C PRO A 205 -14.50 -15.28 18.09
N TRP A 206 -15.79 -14.94 18.09
CA TRP A 206 -16.24 -13.58 17.78
C TRP A 206 -15.87 -12.65 18.93
N LEU A 207 -15.53 -11.40 18.62
CA LEU A 207 -15.39 -10.40 19.68
C LEU A 207 -16.77 -10.08 20.25
N GLN A 208 -16.87 -9.95 21.57
CA GLN A 208 -18.10 -9.41 22.16
C GLN A 208 -18.24 -7.92 21.79
N LYS A 209 -19.41 -7.55 21.26
CA LYS A 209 -19.71 -6.14 20.92
C LYS A 209 -19.63 -5.28 22.18
N GLY A 210 -18.85 -4.21 22.07
CA GLY A 210 -18.61 -3.26 23.15
C GLY A 210 -17.54 -3.69 24.16
N SER A 211 -16.96 -4.89 24.02
CA SER A 211 -15.83 -5.33 24.84
C SER A 211 -14.61 -4.42 24.68
N LYS A 212 -13.68 -4.50 25.64
CA LYS A 212 -12.39 -3.81 25.59
C LYS A 212 -11.62 -4.10 24.29
N ALA A 213 -11.62 -5.37 23.85
CA ALA A 213 -11.00 -5.80 22.60
C ALA A 213 -11.64 -5.13 21.37
N HIS A 214 -12.97 -5.11 21.30
CA HIS A 214 -13.71 -4.47 20.21
C HIS A 214 -13.49 -2.94 20.19
N GLN A 215 -13.53 -2.28 21.35
CA GLN A 215 -13.28 -0.84 21.45
C GLN A 215 -11.82 -0.48 21.07
N ALA A 216 -10.85 -1.32 21.44
CA ALA A 216 -9.46 -1.15 21.05
C ALA A 216 -9.27 -1.22 19.53
N LEU A 217 -9.90 -2.21 18.88
CA LEU A 217 -9.95 -2.32 17.42
C LEU A 217 -10.56 -1.07 16.78
N GLN A 218 -11.73 -0.62 17.27
CA GLN A 218 -12.38 0.60 16.80
C GLN A 218 -11.45 1.82 16.92
N GLY A 219 -10.74 1.95 18.04
CA GLY A 219 -9.79 3.02 18.29
C GLY A 219 -8.61 3.04 17.33
N VAL A 220 -8.23 1.90 16.73
CA VAL A 220 -7.22 1.84 15.67
C VAL A 220 -7.84 2.18 14.31
N MET A 221 -8.95 1.53 13.96
CA MET A 221 -9.59 1.62 12.63
C MET A 221 -10.22 2.99 12.35
N ARG A 222 -10.75 3.67 13.38
CA ARG A 222 -11.41 4.98 13.24
C ARG A 222 -10.46 6.17 13.34
N LYS A 223 -9.15 5.94 13.56
CA LYS A 223 -8.18 7.04 13.62
C LYS A 223 -8.17 7.84 12.32
N LYS A 224 -8.46 9.15 12.41
CA LYS A 224 -8.45 10.09 11.27
C LYS A 224 -7.15 9.98 10.45
N ARG A 225 -6.00 9.87 11.12
CA ARG A 225 -4.70 9.69 10.45
C ARG A 225 -4.65 8.42 9.60
N PHE A 226 -5.19 7.30 10.08
CA PHE A 226 -5.24 6.05 9.30
C PHE A 226 -6.22 6.17 8.12
N LEU A 227 -7.44 6.69 8.35
CA LEU A 227 -8.42 6.87 7.29
C LEU A 227 -7.92 7.79 6.16
N ASN A 228 -7.13 8.81 6.50
CA ASN A 228 -6.51 9.70 5.52
C ASN A 228 -5.39 9.05 4.71
N THR A 229 -4.76 7.98 5.23
CA THR A 229 -3.74 7.24 4.48
C THR A 229 -4.33 6.28 3.44
N LEU A 230 -5.61 5.92 3.56
CA LEU A 230 -6.24 4.94 2.65
C LEU A 230 -6.22 5.36 1.17
N LYS A 231 -6.23 6.66 0.88
CA LYS A 231 -6.14 7.18 -0.50
C LYS A 231 -4.90 6.71 -1.27
N TYR A 232 -3.82 6.33 -0.58
CA TYR A 232 -2.58 5.86 -1.19
C TYR A 232 -2.59 4.36 -1.53
N TYR A 233 -3.64 3.63 -1.16
CA TYR A 233 -3.75 2.18 -1.35
C TYR A 233 -4.91 1.77 -2.27
N LYS A 234 -5.63 2.76 -2.81
CA LYS A 234 -6.87 2.56 -3.58
C LYS A 234 -6.66 1.82 -4.91
N ASP A 235 -5.46 1.91 -5.49
CA ASP A 235 -5.14 1.29 -6.78
C ASP A 235 -4.46 -0.10 -6.62
N PHE A 236 -4.40 -0.61 -5.38
CA PHE A 236 -3.90 -1.93 -5.03
C PHE A 236 -2.52 -2.27 -5.65
N ARG A 237 -1.54 -1.40 -5.44
CA ARG A 237 -0.18 -1.59 -5.94
C ARG A 237 0.66 -2.43 -4.97
N HIS A 238 1.42 -3.41 -5.48
CA HIS A 238 2.33 -4.24 -4.69
C HIS A 238 3.51 -4.76 -5.52
N THR A 239 4.62 -5.11 -4.84
CA THR A 239 5.88 -5.56 -5.46
C THR A 239 6.22 -7.04 -5.22
N GLY A 240 5.44 -7.75 -4.40
CA GLY A 240 5.61 -9.19 -4.12
C GLY A 240 4.47 -10.06 -4.67
N ASN A 241 4.73 -11.37 -4.80
CA ASN A 241 3.66 -12.36 -4.99
C ASN A 241 2.89 -12.46 -3.68
N LEU A 242 1.58 -12.27 -3.77
CA LEU A 242 0.71 -12.28 -2.60
C LEU A 242 -0.01 -13.61 -2.50
N ASN A 243 0.35 -14.37 -1.48
CA ASN A 243 -0.45 -15.51 -1.05
C ASN A 243 -1.58 -14.97 -0.17
N LEU A 244 -2.58 -14.34 -0.81
CA LEU A 244 -3.82 -13.99 -0.13
C LEU A 244 -4.63 -15.27 0.02
N SER A 245 -4.88 -15.68 1.26
CA SER A 245 -5.97 -16.61 1.52
C SER A 245 -7.27 -15.92 1.08
N THR A 246 -8.11 -16.66 0.37
CA THR A 246 -9.49 -16.25 0.05
C THR A 246 -10.35 -16.11 1.30
N THR A 247 -9.90 -16.65 2.43
CA THR A 247 -10.54 -16.46 3.72
C THR A 247 -10.22 -15.04 4.23
N ILE A 248 -11.14 -14.14 3.90
CA ILE A 248 -11.23 -12.76 4.41
C ILE A 248 -11.52 -12.75 5.92
N CYS A 249 -12.07 -13.87 6.42
CA CYS A 249 -12.70 -14.02 7.72
C CYS A 249 -11.82 -14.67 8.78
#